data_AF-A0A4V1ZRV4-F1
#
_entry.id   AF-A0A4V1ZRV4-F1
#
_cell.length_a   1.000
_cell.length_b   1.000
_cell.length_c   1.000
_cell.angle_alpha   90.00
_cell.angle_beta   90.00
_cell.angle_gamma   90.00
#
_symmetry.space_group_name_H-M   'P 1'
#
loop_
_entity.id
_entity.type
_entity.pdbx_description
1 polymer ?
#
loop_
_entity_poly.entity_id
_entity_poly.type
_entity_poly.pdbx_seq_one_letter_code
_entity_poly.pdbx_strand_id
1 'polypeptide(L)'
;MKLKNLLLITCVLVSSGAAFAQSGFVWKQASANGYTYKYVTNDPARARFYTLKNGLTVILSATPKQPRIQTYIAVKAGSKTDPAGHTGLAHYLEHMMFKGTDKFGSLDWSKEKPLLDKIDNLYEQYNKTTDEAKRKEIYKQIDQTSGEAAKFAIANEYDKMMAGMGAQGSNAFTSFEQTVYTEDIPSTAVDKFLTLQAERFRAPVLRIFHTELEAVYEEKNRSLDSDPNKVQESMFAALFPNNNYGRQTTIGTVENLKNPSLKAIRNYYYSYYVPNNMGIIMSGD
;
A
#
# COMPACT_ATOMS: atom_id res chain seq x y z
N MET A 1 -43.21 77.53 -15.79
CA MET A 1 -43.33 77.20 -14.35
C MET A 1 -43.82 75.76 -14.22
N LYS A 2 -43.10 74.95 -13.44
CA LYS A 2 -43.47 73.64 -12.85
C LYS A 2 -43.29 72.34 -13.67
N LEU A 3 -42.24 71.62 -13.27
CA LEU A 3 -42.19 70.19 -12.90
C LEU A 3 -42.70 69.16 -13.92
N LYS A 4 -41.82 68.70 -14.83
CA LYS A 4 -42.02 67.41 -15.53
C LYS A 4 -40.79 66.50 -15.70
N ASN A 5 -39.58 66.91 -15.33
CA ASN A 5 -38.36 66.16 -15.70
C ASN A 5 -37.42 65.79 -14.53
N LEU A 6 -37.93 65.26 -13.41
CA LEU A 6 -37.02 64.78 -12.37
C LEU A 6 -37.61 63.66 -11.51
N LEU A 7 -37.92 62.51 -12.12
CA LEU A 7 -38.27 61.32 -11.32
C LEU A 7 -37.83 59.99 -11.94
N LEU A 8 -36.86 60.00 -12.86
CA LEU A 8 -36.37 58.77 -13.50
C LEU A 8 -34.84 58.63 -13.54
N ILE A 9 -34.11 59.28 -12.63
CA ILE A 9 -32.66 59.13 -12.52
C ILE A 9 -32.24 59.14 -11.04
N THR A 10 -32.76 58.23 -10.22
CA THR A 10 -32.22 58.01 -8.85
C THR A 10 -32.52 56.64 -8.25
N CYS A 11 -32.51 55.56 -9.04
CA CYS A 11 -32.57 54.19 -8.49
C CYS A 11 -31.96 53.12 -9.42
N VAL A 12 -30.83 53.41 -10.09
CA VAL A 12 -30.10 52.40 -10.90
C VAL A 12 -28.64 52.21 -10.41
N LEU A 13 -28.25 52.76 -9.26
CA LEU A 13 -26.83 52.84 -8.88
C LEU A 13 -26.42 52.15 -7.58
N VAL A 14 -27.17 51.18 -7.06
CA VAL A 14 -26.65 50.28 -6.00
C VAL A 14 -27.16 48.86 -6.18
N SER A 15 -26.82 48.26 -7.32
CA SER A 15 -26.73 46.80 -7.45
C SER A 15 -25.44 46.43 -8.17
N SER A 16 -24.34 47.08 -7.79
CA SER A 16 -23.02 46.46 -7.88
C SER A 16 -22.98 45.32 -6.86
N GLY A 17 -23.68 44.22 -7.18
CA GLY A 17 -23.38 42.94 -6.58
C GLY A 17 -21.89 42.73 -6.83
N ALA A 18 -21.09 42.84 -5.77
CA ALA A 18 -19.79 42.24 -5.77
C ALA A 18 -20.06 40.75 -5.98
N ALA A 19 -20.02 40.31 -7.23
CA ALA A 19 -19.78 38.93 -7.55
C ALA A 19 -18.40 38.66 -6.95
N PHE A 20 -18.37 38.23 -5.69
CA PHE A 20 -17.21 37.57 -5.14
C PHE A 20 -17.01 36.37 -6.06
N ALA A 21 -16.15 36.54 -7.06
CA ALA A 21 -15.66 35.43 -7.85
C ALA A 21 -15.11 34.46 -6.82
N GLN A 22 -15.81 33.35 -6.62
CA GLN A 22 -15.37 32.28 -5.75
C GLN A 22 -13.95 31.96 -6.23
N SER A 23 -12.96 32.25 -5.39
CA SER A 23 -11.57 32.15 -5.79
C SER A 23 -11.29 30.68 -6.10
N GLY A 24 -11.28 30.36 -7.40
CA GLY A 24 -11.36 28.97 -7.85
C GLY A 24 -10.16 28.13 -7.43
N PHE A 25 -10.34 26.81 -7.49
CA PHE A 25 -9.27 25.83 -7.31
C PHE A 25 -8.52 25.68 -8.64
N VAL A 26 -7.36 26.31 -8.75
CA VAL A 26 -6.55 26.33 -9.97
C VAL A 26 -5.18 25.73 -9.68
N TRP A 27 -4.73 24.80 -10.52
CA TRP A 27 -3.38 24.25 -10.45
C TRP A 27 -2.34 25.33 -10.78
N LYS A 28 -1.32 25.41 -9.93
CA LYS A 28 -0.16 26.29 -10.08
C LYS A 28 1.12 25.50 -9.82
N GLN A 29 2.25 26.10 -10.19
CA GLN A 29 3.57 25.53 -10.01
C GLN A 29 4.47 26.55 -9.32
N ALA A 30 5.32 26.07 -8.42
CA ALA A 30 6.32 26.87 -7.74
C ALA A 30 7.62 26.07 -7.59
N SER A 31 8.70 26.72 -7.15
CA SER A 31 9.96 26.06 -6.84
C SER A 31 10.52 26.58 -5.52
N ALA A 32 11.02 25.67 -4.69
CA ALA A 32 11.66 25.98 -3.40
C ALA A 32 12.73 24.93 -3.10
N ASN A 33 13.86 25.35 -2.52
CA ASN A 33 14.96 24.46 -2.11
C ASN A 33 15.44 23.49 -3.22
N GLY A 34 15.45 23.95 -4.47
CA GLY A 34 15.86 23.13 -5.62
C GLY A 34 14.81 22.13 -6.13
N TYR A 35 13.61 22.12 -5.57
CA TYR A 35 12.50 21.27 -6.01
C TYR A 35 11.36 22.08 -6.62
N THR A 36 10.86 21.62 -7.77
CA THR A 36 9.63 22.12 -8.38
C THR A 36 8.44 21.30 -7.91
N TYR A 37 7.34 21.96 -7.57
CA TYR A 37 6.11 21.31 -7.13
C TYR A 37 4.86 21.99 -7.68
N LYS A 38 3.80 21.20 -7.81
CA LYS A 38 2.45 21.66 -8.13
C LYS A 38 1.64 21.85 -6.85
N TYR A 39 0.69 22.78 -6.87
CA TYR A 39 -0.26 23.00 -5.78
C TYR A 39 -1.57 23.58 -6.34
N VAL A 40 -2.63 23.57 -5.53
CA VAL A 40 -3.94 24.12 -5.91
C VAL A 40 -4.20 25.41 -5.12
N THR A 41 -4.63 26.47 -5.79
CA THR A 41 -5.00 27.72 -5.11
C THR A 41 -6.21 27.51 -4.20
N ASN A 42 -6.18 28.14 -3.02
CA ASN A 42 -7.23 28.03 -1.99
C ASN A 42 -7.46 26.62 -1.44
N ASP A 43 -6.54 25.68 -1.67
CA ASP A 43 -6.57 24.37 -1.03
C ASP A 43 -6.32 24.52 0.49
N PRO A 44 -7.29 24.15 1.35
CA PRO A 44 -7.13 24.24 2.80
C PRO A 44 -6.02 23.31 3.33
N ALA A 45 -5.71 22.21 2.63
CA ALA A 45 -4.60 21.33 2.99
C ALA A 45 -3.24 21.95 2.63
N ARG A 46 -3.21 22.93 1.72
CA ARG A 46 -1.99 23.54 1.18
C ARG A 46 -1.01 22.48 0.65
N ALA A 47 -1.56 21.44 0.02
CA ALA A 47 -0.80 20.29 -0.42
C ALA A 47 0.16 20.66 -1.56
N ARG A 48 1.38 20.12 -1.48
CA ARG A 48 2.43 20.27 -2.48
C ARG A 48 2.74 18.92 -3.10
N PHE A 49 2.65 18.86 -4.42
CA PHE A 49 2.83 17.65 -5.22
C PHE A 49 4.16 17.72 -5.95
N TYR A 50 5.07 16.82 -5.61
CA TYR A 50 6.40 16.70 -6.18
C TYR A 50 6.49 15.41 -7.01
N THR A 51 7.33 15.42 -8.03
CA THR A 51 7.80 14.22 -8.72
C THR A 51 9.32 14.23 -8.68
N LEU A 52 9.92 13.24 -8.03
CA LEU A 52 11.37 13.11 -7.91
C LEU A 52 11.99 12.63 -9.23
N LYS A 53 13.31 12.74 -9.36
CA LYS A 53 14.04 12.35 -10.58
C LYS A 53 13.85 10.89 -10.98
N ASN A 54 13.63 9.99 -10.02
CA ASN A 54 13.35 8.57 -10.26
C ASN A 54 11.87 8.29 -10.57
N GLY A 55 11.01 9.31 -10.62
CA GLY A 55 9.57 9.21 -10.87
C GLY A 55 8.70 9.09 -9.63
N LEU A 56 9.28 8.96 -8.43
CA LEU A 56 8.51 8.87 -7.19
C LEU A 56 7.66 10.12 -6.97
N THR A 57 6.37 9.92 -6.71
CA THR A 57 5.48 11.02 -6.32
C THR A 57 5.61 11.27 -4.83
N VAL A 58 5.75 12.53 -4.42
CA VAL A 58 5.74 12.93 -3.01
C VAL A 58 4.70 14.02 -2.82
N ILE A 59 3.80 13.84 -1.85
CA ILE A 59 2.73 14.78 -1.53
C ILE A 59 2.91 15.21 -0.08
N LEU A 60 3.12 16.51 0.15
CA LEU A 60 3.36 17.06 1.48
C LEU A 60 2.25 18.05 1.84
N SER A 61 1.67 17.91 3.03
CA SER A 61 0.62 18.78 3.57
C SER A 61 0.97 19.23 4.99
N ALA A 62 1.60 20.41 5.11
CA ALA A 62 2.07 20.92 6.39
C ALA A 62 0.91 21.42 7.28
N THR A 63 0.80 20.85 8.47
CA THR A 63 -0.28 21.08 9.43
C THR A 63 0.27 21.08 10.87
N PRO A 64 0.65 22.24 11.43
CA PRO A 64 1.36 22.34 12.72
C PRO A 64 0.38 22.25 13.91
N LYS A 65 -0.48 21.22 13.93
CA LYS A 65 -1.47 21.00 15.01
C LYS A 65 -0.91 20.16 16.15
N GLN A 66 -0.09 19.17 15.81
CA GLN A 66 0.54 18.23 16.73
C GLN A 66 1.92 17.89 16.16
N PRO A 67 2.95 17.63 16.99
CA PRO A 67 4.31 17.31 16.54
C PRO A 67 4.40 15.87 15.99
N ARG A 68 3.52 15.56 15.03
CA ARG A 68 3.29 14.25 14.46
C ARG A 68 2.96 14.38 12.98
N ILE A 69 3.26 13.32 12.24
CA ILE A 69 3.07 13.24 10.80
C ILE A 69 2.39 11.92 10.48
N GLN A 70 1.18 12.02 9.92
CA GLN A 70 0.53 10.90 9.28
C GLN A 70 1.20 10.64 7.93
N THR A 71 1.58 9.40 7.68
CA THR A 71 2.26 8.99 6.46
C THR A 71 1.47 7.89 5.75
N TYR A 72 1.54 7.91 4.42
CA TYR A 72 1.08 6.83 3.55
C TYR A 72 2.12 6.57 2.47
N ILE A 73 2.49 5.31 2.25
CA ILE A 73 3.24 4.87 1.08
C ILE A 73 2.29 4.03 0.24
N ALA A 74 1.87 4.58 -0.89
CA ALA A 74 0.92 3.95 -1.80
C ALA A 74 1.64 3.40 -3.03
N VAL A 75 1.33 2.15 -3.36
CA VAL A 75 1.71 1.52 -4.63
C VAL A 75 0.46 1.47 -5.49
N LYS A 76 0.54 1.93 -6.74
CA LYS A 76 -0.57 1.85 -7.70
C LYS A 76 -0.63 0.46 -8.34
N ALA A 77 -0.80 -0.54 -7.50
CA ALA A 77 -1.03 -1.94 -7.85
C ALA A 77 -1.76 -2.59 -6.68
N GLY A 78 -2.68 -3.50 -6.99
CA GLY A 78 -3.51 -4.17 -5.99
C GLY A 78 -4.01 -5.50 -6.54
N SER A 79 -5.13 -6.01 -6.03
CA SER A 79 -5.63 -7.32 -6.43
C SER A 79 -6.04 -7.40 -7.91
N LYS A 80 -6.48 -6.29 -8.52
CA LYS A 80 -6.79 -6.25 -9.96
C LYS A 80 -5.58 -6.58 -10.84
N THR A 81 -4.37 -6.32 -10.36
CA THR A 81 -3.11 -6.60 -11.08
C THR A 81 -2.53 -7.98 -10.75
N ASP A 82 -3.20 -8.77 -9.91
CA ASP A 82 -2.80 -10.16 -9.63
C ASP A 82 -2.87 -11.01 -10.90
N PRO A 83 -1.93 -11.95 -11.09
CA PRO A 83 -2.04 -12.97 -12.13
C PRO A 83 -3.29 -13.84 -11.93
N ALA A 84 -3.90 -14.32 -13.02
CA ALA A 84 -5.14 -15.10 -12.98
C ALA A 84 -5.06 -16.37 -12.11
N GLY A 85 -3.90 -17.04 -12.07
CA GLY A 85 -3.66 -18.24 -11.24
C GLY A 85 -3.14 -17.94 -9.83
N HIS A 86 -3.06 -16.66 -9.43
CA HIS A 86 -2.48 -16.24 -8.16
C HIS A 86 -3.29 -15.07 -7.56
N THR A 87 -4.61 -15.23 -7.44
CA THR A 87 -5.46 -14.24 -6.76
C THR A 87 -5.05 -14.10 -5.29
N GLY A 88 -5.13 -12.87 -4.77
CA GLY A 88 -4.70 -12.53 -3.42
C GLY A 88 -3.21 -12.19 -3.31
N LEU A 89 -2.43 -12.33 -4.39
CA LEU A 89 -0.99 -12.17 -4.35
C LEU A 89 -0.56 -10.77 -3.88
N ALA A 90 -1.20 -9.70 -4.31
CA ALA A 90 -0.92 -8.34 -3.84
C ALA A 90 -1.12 -8.21 -2.33
N HIS A 91 -2.19 -8.79 -1.80
CA HIS A 91 -2.49 -8.80 -0.37
C HIS A 91 -1.47 -9.64 0.41
N TYR A 92 -1.05 -10.79 -0.12
CA TYR A 92 0.05 -11.54 0.47
C TYR A 92 1.35 -10.73 0.50
N LEU A 93 1.71 -10.09 -0.61
CA LEU A 93 2.90 -9.25 -0.67
C LEU A 93 2.83 -8.13 0.37
N GLU A 94 1.66 -7.54 0.61
CA GLU A 94 1.45 -6.58 1.69
C GLU A 94 1.92 -7.11 3.05
N HIS A 95 1.47 -8.30 3.44
CA HIS A 95 1.89 -8.96 4.67
C HIS A 95 3.40 -9.22 4.69
N MET A 96 3.94 -9.67 3.57
CA MET A 96 5.37 -10.01 3.46
C MET A 96 6.27 -8.78 3.59
N MET A 97 5.80 -7.59 3.21
CA MET A 97 6.57 -6.35 3.33
C MET A 97 6.88 -5.98 4.78
N PHE A 98 6.23 -6.58 5.79
CA PHE A 98 6.53 -6.36 7.21
C PHE A 98 7.57 -7.35 7.77
N LYS A 99 7.93 -8.40 7.02
CA LYS A 99 8.74 -9.51 7.56
C LYS A 99 10.25 -9.24 7.52
N GLY A 100 10.64 -8.05 7.08
CA GLY A 100 12.01 -7.56 7.07
C GLY A 100 12.76 -7.74 5.76
N THR A 101 14.07 -7.55 5.81
CA THR A 101 14.96 -7.54 4.64
C THR A 101 16.19 -8.42 4.88
N ASP A 102 17.18 -8.34 3.99
CA ASP A 102 18.52 -8.90 4.22
C ASP A 102 19.33 -8.08 5.25
N LYS A 103 18.87 -6.90 5.66
CA LYS A 103 19.53 -6.04 6.67
C LYS A 103 18.89 -6.10 8.05
N PHE A 104 17.61 -6.43 8.15
CA PHE A 104 16.92 -6.57 9.44
C PHE A 104 15.88 -7.68 9.43
N GLY A 105 15.56 -8.17 10.63
CA GLY A 105 14.60 -9.25 10.86
C GLY A 105 15.21 -10.66 10.83
N SER A 106 16.54 -10.78 10.73
CA SER A 106 17.29 -12.04 10.84
C SER A 106 18.33 -11.97 11.96
N LEU A 107 18.44 -13.04 12.74
CA LEU A 107 19.54 -13.25 13.69
C LEU A 107 20.85 -13.64 12.98
N ASP A 108 20.76 -14.37 11.87
CA ASP A 108 21.90 -14.79 11.06
C ASP A 108 21.47 -15.00 9.60
N TRP A 109 21.55 -13.93 8.83
CA TRP A 109 21.14 -13.94 7.42
C TRP A 109 21.89 -14.98 6.58
N SER A 110 23.17 -15.22 6.89
CA SER A 110 24.00 -16.16 6.14
C SER A 110 23.50 -17.60 6.24
N LYS A 111 22.90 -17.96 7.39
CA LYS A 111 22.29 -19.29 7.63
C LYS A 111 20.82 -19.34 7.26
N GLU A 112 20.10 -18.24 7.42
CA GLU A 112 18.68 -18.16 7.05
C GLU A 112 18.49 -18.27 5.53
N LYS A 113 19.29 -17.50 4.75
CA LYS A 113 19.07 -17.36 3.31
C LYS A 113 19.05 -18.70 2.55
N PRO A 114 19.98 -19.66 2.75
CA PRO A 114 19.92 -20.96 2.08
C PRO A 114 18.65 -21.75 2.38
N LEU A 115 18.09 -21.61 3.59
CA LEU A 115 16.84 -22.26 3.96
C LEU A 115 15.66 -21.61 3.24
N LEU A 116 15.63 -20.27 3.15
CA LEU A 116 14.62 -19.55 2.37
C LEU A 116 14.69 -19.90 0.88
N ASP A 117 15.89 -19.99 0.30
CA ASP A 117 16.07 -20.43 -1.09
C ASP A 117 15.57 -21.87 -1.30
N LYS A 118 15.72 -22.75 -0.31
CA LYS A 118 15.15 -24.11 -0.34
C LYS A 118 13.63 -24.09 -0.25
N ILE A 119 13.05 -23.28 0.64
CA ILE A 119 11.60 -23.11 0.80
C ILE A 119 10.97 -22.62 -0.50
N ASP A 120 11.58 -21.61 -1.15
CA ASP A 120 11.15 -21.12 -2.46
C ASP A 120 11.02 -22.27 -3.46
N ASN A 121 12.09 -23.06 -3.62
CA ASN A 121 12.13 -24.17 -4.57
C ASN A 121 11.08 -25.24 -4.25
N LEU A 122 10.87 -25.54 -2.96
CA LEU A 122 9.85 -26.50 -2.53
C LEU A 122 8.43 -26.00 -2.85
N TYR A 123 8.13 -24.71 -2.65
CA TYR A 123 6.84 -24.15 -3.02
C TYR A 123 6.61 -24.17 -4.54
N GLU A 124 7.62 -23.88 -5.35
CA GLU A 124 7.50 -23.98 -6.80
C GLU A 124 7.29 -25.42 -7.29
N GLN A 125 7.88 -26.41 -6.59
CA GLN A 125 7.61 -27.83 -6.83
C GLN A 125 6.20 -28.21 -6.38
N TYR A 126 5.79 -27.77 -5.19
CA TYR A 126 4.47 -28.02 -4.62
C TYR A 126 3.37 -27.49 -5.56
N ASN A 127 3.52 -26.26 -6.04
CA ASN A 127 2.59 -25.61 -6.97
C ASN A 127 2.35 -26.43 -8.26
N LYS A 128 3.41 -27.04 -8.81
CA LYS A 128 3.35 -27.82 -10.06
C LYS A 128 2.95 -29.28 -9.87
N THR A 129 2.90 -29.77 -8.63
CA THR A 129 2.64 -31.19 -8.34
C THR A 129 1.15 -31.40 -8.15
N THR A 130 0.56 -32.32 -8.91
CA THR A 130 -0.87 -32.67 -8.81
C THR A 130 -1.12 -33.95 -8.01
N ASP A 131 -0.14 -34.85 -7.94
CA ASP A 131 -0.22 -36.10 -7.17
C ASP A 131 -0.28 -35.84 -5.66
N GLU A 132 -1.36 -36.26 -5.01
CA GLU A 132 -1.63 -35.95 -3.59
C GLU A 132 -0.58 -36.50 -2.63
N ALA A 133 -0.06 -37.71 -2.87
CA ALA A 133 0.96 -38.33 -2.04
C ALA A 133 2.27 -37.53 -2.11
N LYS A 134 2.71 -37.17 -3.32
CA LYS A 134 3.90 -36.32 -3.53
C LYS A 134 3.70 -34.93 -2.96
N ARG A 135 2.52 -34.32 -3.13
CA ARG A 135 2.20 -33.01 -2.53
C ARG A 135 2.35 -33.04 -1.01
N LYS A 136 1.82 -34.08 -0.35
CA LYS A 136 1.93 -34.25 1.10
C LYS A 136 3.39 -34.35 1.56
N GLU A 137 4.22 -35.08 0.81
CA GLU A 137 5.65 -35.21 1.11
C GLU A 137 6.39 -33.87 0.92
N ILE A 138 6.15 -33.15 -0.19
CA ILE A 138 6.74 -31.82 -0.41
C ILE A 138 6.31 -30.85 0.71
N TYR A 139 5.03 -30.86 1.09
CA TYR A 139 4.51 -30.01 2.16
C TYR A 139 5.20 -30.28 3.50
N LYS A 140 5.45 -31.56 3.83
CA LYS A 140 6.21 -31.93 5.02
C LYS A 140 7.64 -31.36 4.99
N GLN A 141 8.30 -31.34 3.83
CA GLN A 141 9.62 -30.73 3.68
C GLN A 141 9.56 -29.20 3.80
N ILE A 142 8.50 -28.56 3.29
CA ILE A 142 8.24 -27.13 3.46
C ILE A 142 8.12 -26.81 4.95
N ASP A 143 7.26 -27.53 5.67
CA ASP A 143 7.02 -27.34 7.10
C ASP A 143 8.32 -27.50 7.90
N GLN A 144 9.05 -28.60 7.70
CA GLN A 144 10.33 -28.84 8.36
C GLN A 144 11.36 -27.75 8.08
N THR A 145 11.57 -27.39 6.81
CA THR A 145 12.56 -26.37 6.42
C THR A 145 12.14 -24.99 6.93
N SER A 146 10.84 -24.68 6.92
CA SER A 146 10.29 -23.43 7.45
C SER A 146 10.49 -23.33 8.97
N GLY A 147 10.30 -24.43 9.70
CA GLY A 147 10.58 -24.50 11.13
C GLY A 147 12.05 -24.29 11.48
N GLU A 148 12.98 -24.75 10.62
CA GLU A 148 14.40 -24.46 10.76
C GLU A 148 14.72 -22.99 10.46
N ALA A 149 14.18 -22.43 9.38
CA ALA A 149 14.37 -21.04 9.00
C ALA A 149 13.82 -20.07 10.06
N ALA A 150 12.67 -20.39 10.65
CA ALA A 150 12.02 -19.58 11.68
C ALA A 150 12.88 -19.35 12.93
N LYS A 151 13.86 -20.22 13.22
CA LYS A 151 14.81 -20.03 14.33
C LYS A 151 15.72 -18.82 14.14
N PHE A 152 15.91 -18.37 12.90
CA PHE A 152 16.69 -17.18 12.57
C PHE A 152 15.82 -15.94 12.43
N ALA A 153 14.50 -16.10 12.26
CA ALA A 153 13.58 -14.99 12.09
C ALA A 153 13.39 -14.22 13.40
N ILE A 154 13.57 -12.91 13.35
CA ILE A 154 13.21 -12.02 14.45
C ILE A 154 11.75 -11.59 14.24
N ALA A 155 10.84 -12.19 15.00
CA ALA A 155 9.42 -11.89 14.91
C ALA A 155 9.16 -10.40 15.22
N ASN A 156 8.33 -9.79 14.37
CA ASN A 156 7.85 -8.40 14.48
C ASN A 156 8.97 -7.36 14.58
N GLU A 157 10.12 -7.60 13.93
CA GLU A 157 11.25 -6.68 13.99
C GLU A 157 10.92 -5.30 13.42
N TYR A 158 10.21 -5.24 12.28
CA TYR A 158 9.74 -3.97 11.73
C TYR A 158 8.88 -3.20 12.74
N ASP A 159 7.90 -3.87 13.36
CA ASP A 159 6.99 -3.24 14.32
C ASP A 159 7.75 -2.72 15.54
N LYS A 160 8.74 -3.47 16.03
CA LYS A 160 9.61 -3.03 17.14
C LYS A 160 10.45 -1.82 16.75
N MET A 161 10.99 -1.77 15.54
CA MET A 161 11.75 -0.62 15.04
C MET A 161 10.87 0.62 14.92
N MET A 162 9.65 0.47 14.39
CA MET A 162 8.65 1.54 14.29
C MET A 162 8.21 2.03 15.68
N ALA A 163 7.84 1.13 16.58
CA ALA A 163 7.48 1.47 17.96
C ALA A 163 8.66 2.14 18.71
N GLY A 164 9.89 1.67 18.49
CA GLY A 164 11.10 2.22 19.08
C GLY A 164 11.42 3.66 18.64
N MET A 165 10.91 4.10 17.49
CA MET A 165 10.96 5.51 17.06
C MET A 165 9.70 6.31 17.42
N GLY A 166 8.78 5.73 18.20
CA GLY A 166 7.55 6.39 18.65
C GLY A 166 6.42 6.39 17.61
N ALA A 167 6.52 5.57 16.56
CA ALA A 167 5.46 5.39 15.60
C ALA A 167 4.25 4.69 16.22
N GLN A 168 3.07 5.00 15.71
CA GLN A 168 1.79 4.45 16.15
C GLN A 168 0.94 4.07 14.94
N GLY A 169 0.04 3.10 15.14
CA GLY A 169 -0.94 2.74 14.12
C GLY A 169 -0.34 2.13 12.86
N SER A 170 0.83 1.47 12.97
CA SER A 170 1.45 0.74 11.86
C SER A 170 0.46 -0.24 11.26
N ASN A 171 0.11 -0.04 10.00
CA ASN A 171 -0.87 -0.86 9.31
C ASN A 171 -0.68 -0.80 7.79
N ALA A 172 -1.42 -1.64 7.08
CA ALA A 172 -1.54 -1.57 5.64
C ALA A 172 -2.93 -2.03 5.19
N PHE A 173 -3.22 -1.80 3.92
CA PHE A 173 -4.37 -2.40 3.26
C PHE A 173 -4.14 -2.53 1.76
N THR A 174 -4.79 -3.53 1.18
CA THR A 174 -4.82 -3.78 -0.26
C THR A 174 -6.26 -3.66 -0.75
N SER A 175 -6.42 -3.03 -1.91
CA SER A 175 -7.66 -2.94 -2.66
C SER A 175 -7.41 -3.34 -4.11
N PHE A 176 -8.38 -3.12 -5.00
CA PHE A 176 -8.25 -3.49 -6.40
C PHE A 176 -7.06 -2.83 -7.09
N GLU A 177 -6.82 -1.54 -6.86
CA GLU A 177 -5.83 -0.77 -7.63
C GLU A 177 -4.67 -0.22 -6.80
N GLN A 178 -4.64 -0.54 -5.51
CA GLN A 178 -3.62 -0.02 -4.62
C GLN A 178 -3.33 -0.94 -3.45
N THR A 179 -2.08 -0.87 -2.98
CA THR A 179 -1.63 -1.35 -1.68
C THR A 179 -0.99 -0.16 -0.98
N VAL A 180 -1.40 0.09 0.26
CA VAL A 180 -1.02 1.30 1.01
C VAL A 180 -0.53 0.91 2.39
N TYR A 181 0.65 1.41 2.76
CA TYR A 181 1.24 1.27 4.09
C TYR A 181 1.10 2.60 4.84
N THR A 182 0.61 2.55 6.09
CA THR A 182 0.25 3.73 6.86
C THR A 182 0.93 3.72 8.22
N GLU A 183 1.46 4.88 8.62
CA GLU A 183 2.20 5.06 9.87
C GLU A 183 1.95 6.48 10.40
N ASP A 184 1.78 6.63 11.71
CA ASP A 184 1.77 7.92 12.41
C ASP A 184 3.05 8.08 13.23
N ILE A 185 3.93 9.01 12.85
CA ILE A 185 5.27 9.17 13.43
C ILE A 185 5.42 10.54 14.12
N PRO A 186 6.29 10.67 15.15
CA PRO A 186 6.71 11.97 15.65
C PRO A 186 7.42 12.78 14.55
N SER A 187 7.24 14.10 14.51
CA SER A 187 7.89 14.96 13.49
C SER A 187 9.43 14.92 13.58
N THR A 188 9.98 14.62 14.75
CA THR A 188 11.44 14.42 14.97
C THR A 188 11.97 13.08 14.44
N ALA A 189 11.10 12.14 14.03
CA ALA A 189 11.49 10.80 13.60
C ALA A 189 11.58 10.64 12.07
N VAL A 190 11.34 11.69 11.29
CA VAL A 190 11.26 11.64 9.81
C VAL A 190 12.47 10.95 9.18
N ASP A 191 13.70 11.31 9.57
CA ASP A 191 14.91 10.72 8.98
C ASP A 191 15.04 9.22 9.27
N LYS A 192 14.69 8.80 10.50
CA LYS A 192 14.69 7.37 10.89
C LYS A 192 13.61 6.59 10.15
N PHE A 193 12.42 7.17 10.05
CA PHE A 193 11.31 6.61 9.29
C PHE A 193 11.70 6.42 7.83
N LEU A 194 12.17 7.47 7.15
CA LEU A 194 12.57 7.41 5.75
C LEU A 194 13.70 6.41 5.51
N THR A 195 14.67 6.31 6.43
CA THR A 195 15.74 5.31 6.35
C THR A 195 15.19 3.88 6.42
N LEU A 196 14.29 3.61 7.37
CA LEU A 196 13.67 2.29 7.51
C LEU A 196 12.78 1.93 6.31
N GLN A 197 11.96 2.88 5.83
CA GLN A 197 11.12 2.66 4.64
C GLN A 197 11.98 2.46 3.39
N ALA A 198 13.05 3.24 3.20
CA ALA A 198 13.97 3.04 2.09
C ALA A 198 14.55 1.62 2.08
N GLU A 199 14.90 1.08 3.25
CA GLU A 199 15.38 -0.29 3.38
C GLU A 199 14.26 -1.33 3.12
N ARG A 200 13.08 -1.16 3.74
CA ARG A 200 11.91 -2.02 3.56
C ARG A 200 11.54 -2.19 2.08
N PHE A 201 11.59 -1.11 1.32
CA PHE A 201 11.29 -1.09 -0.12
C PHE A 201 12.50 -1.32 -1.02
N ARG A 202 13.69 -1.65 -0.48
CA ARG A 202 14.87 -2.02 -1.27
C ARG A 202 14.93 -3.51 -1.57
N ALA A 203 14.73 -4.35 -0.55
CA ALA A 203 14.94 -5.79 -0.64
C ALA A 203 14.09 -6.56 0.40
N PRO A 204 12.75 -6.57 0.27
CA PRO A 204 11.90 -7.32 1.17
C PRO A 204 12.18 -8.82 1.05
N VAL A 205 12.20 -9.50 2.19
CA VAL A 205 12.43 -10.94 2.29
C VAL A 205 11.14 -11.64 2.68
N LEU A 206 10.80 -12.71 1.93
CA LEU A 206 9.61 -13.53 2.19
C LEU A 206 9.83 -14.52 3.36
N ARG A 207 10.38 -14.01 4.46
CA ARG A 207 10.66 -14.74 5.70
C ARG A 207 9.35 -15.15 6.37
N ILE A 208 9.35 -16.29 7.07
CA ILE A 208 8.17 -16.85 7.76
C ILE A 208 6.92 -16.98 6.87
N PHE A 209 7.11 -17.10 5.55
CA PHE A 209 6.02 -17.21 4.58
C PHE A 209 5.03 -18.33 4.92
N HIS A 210 5.53 -19.49 5.35
CA HIS A 210 4.69 -20.63 5.71
C HIS A 210 3.70 -20.31 6.84
N THR A 211 4.15 -19.59 7.87
CA THR A 211 3.29 -19.16 8.98
C THR A 211 2.31 -18.08 8.54
N GLU A 212 2.76 -17.14 7.70
CA GLU A 212 1.91 -16.06 7.19
C GLU A 212 0.80 -16.59 6.27
N LEU A 213 1.08 -17.66 5.52
CA LEU A 213 0.11 -18.36 4.69
C LEU A 213 -1.11 -18.81 5.48
N GLU A 214 -0.90 -19.37 6.66
CA GLU A 214 -1.98 -19.78 7.56
C GLU A 214 -2.79 -18.59 8.09
N ALA A 215 -2.13 -17.47 8.38
CA ALA A 215 -2.81 -16.26 8.84
C ALA A 215 -3.75 -15.69 7.77
N VAL A 216 -3.32 -15.67 6.50
CA VAL A 216 -4.15 -15.20 5.40
C VAL A 216 -5.25 -16.21 5.04
N TYR A 217 -5.02 -17.52 5.20
CA TYR A 217 -6.13 -18.49 5.12
C TYR A 217 -7.19 -18.23 6.17
N GLU A 218 -6.80 -17.92 7.41
CA GLU A 218 -7.75 -17.62 8.46
C GLU A 218 -8.55 -16.35 8.16
N GLU A 219 -7.91 -15.35 7.56
CA GLU A 219 -8.65 -14.21 7.01
C GLU A 219 -9.63 -14.59 5.91
N LYS A 220 -9.23 -15.45 4.96
CA LYS A 220 -10.16 -15.94 3.94
C LYS A 220 -11.32 -16.70 4.55
N ASN A 221 -11.09 -17.58 5.52
CA ASN A 221 -12.15 -18.32 6.22
C ASN A 221 -13.13 -17.37 6.88
N ARG A 222 -12.64 -16.38 7.65
CA ARG A 222 -13.50 -15.33 8.23
C ARG A 222 -14.29 -14.55 7.18
N SER A 223 -13.68 -14.28 6.02
CA SER A 223 -14.38 -13.60 4.92
C SER A 223 -15.51 -14.44 4.32
N LEU A 224 -15.36 -15.77 4.29
CA LEU A 224 -16.36 -16.71 3.80
C LEU A 224 -17.55 -16.84 4.74
N ASP A 225 -17.43 -16.44 6.00
CA ASP A 225 -18.54 -16.40 6.97
C ASP A 225 -19.21 -15.02 7.04
N SER A 226 -18.67 -14.01 6.36
CA SER A 226 -19.19 -12.63 6.39
C SER A 226 -20.18 -12.35 5.25
N ASP A 227 -21.44 -12.11 5.60
CA ASP A 227 -22.49 -11.78 4.62
C ASP A 227 -22.19 -10.54 3.77
N PRO A 228 -21.69 -9.41 4.33
CA PRO A 228 -21.25 -8.27 3.51
C PRO A 228 -20.20 -8.64 2.47
N ASN A 229 -19.21 -9.46 2.82
CA ASN A 229 -18.16 -9.89 1.89
C ASN A 229 -18.73 -10.80 0.78
N LYS A 230 -19.61 -11.75 1.14
CA LYS A 230 -20.29 -12.61 0.16
C LYS A 230 -21.08 -11.80 -0.86
N VAL A 231 -21.84 -10.81 -0.39
CA VAL A 231 -22.63 -9.91 -1.25
C VAL A 231 -21.71 -9.13 -2.17
N GLN A 232 -20.62 -8.56 -1.64
CA GLN A 232 -19.66 -7.80 -2.43
C GLN A 232 -18.98 -8.67 -3.51
N GLU A 233 -18.42 -9.82 -3.14
CA GLU A 233 -17.75 -10.73 -4.10
C GLU A 233 -18.74 -11.19 -5.19
N SER A 234 -19.96 -11.59 -4.82
CA SER A 234 -20.99 -12.03 -5.77
C SER A 234 -21.44 -10.91 -6.72
N MET A 235 -21.61 -9.69 -6.19
CA MET A 235 -21.97 -8.52 -6.98
C MET A 235 -20.88 -8.17 -7.99
N PHE A 236 -19.61 -8.12 -7.56
CA PHE A 236 -18.48 -7.81 -8.45
C PHE A 236 -18.30 -8.88 -9.54
N ALA A 237 -18.43 -10.16 -9.19
CA ALA A 237 -18.39 -11.25 -10.17
C ALA A 237 -19.49 -11.15 -11.22
N ALA A 238 -20.71 -10.75 -10.82
CA ALA A 238 -21.85 -10.58 -11.73
C ALA A 238 -21.74 -9.34 -12.62
N LEU A 239 -21.27 -8.21 -12.07
CA LEU A 239 -21.11 -6.96 -12.83
C LEU A 239 -19.91 -6.99 -13.78
N PHE A 240 -18.85 -7.74 -13.44
CA PHE A 240 -17.57 -7.73 -14.13
C PHE A 240 -17.08 -9.14 -14.54
N PRO A 241 -17.88 -9.94 -15.25
CA PRO A 241 -17.55 -11.35 -15.55
C PRO A 241 -16.28 -11.52 -16.40
N ASN A 242 -15.91 -10.48 -17.15
CA ASN A 242 -14.75 -10.47 -18.05
C ASN A 242 -13.66 -9.48 -17.65
N ASN A 243 -13.70 -8.95 -16.43
CA ASN A 243 -12.73 -7.97 -15.95
C ASN A 243 -12.16 -8.40 -14.59
N ASN A 244 -10.92 -8.02 -14.31
CA ASN A 244 -10.22 -8.37 -13.07
C ASN A 244 -10.92 -7.86 -11.80
N TYR A 245 -11.77 -6.84 -11.87
CA TYR A 245 -12.63 -6.46 -10.73
C TYR A 245 -13.59 -7.58 -10.29
N GLY A 246 -14.03 -8.45 -11.19
CA GLY A 246 -14.89 -9.60 -10.87
C GLY A 246 -14.14 -10.93 -10.80
N ARG A 247 -12.88 -10.99 -11.26
CA ARG A 247 -12.07 -12.22 -11.33
C ARG A 247 -10.97 -12.32 -10.29
N GLN A 248 -10.42 -11.18 -9.85
CA GLN A 248 -9.33 -11.13 -8.87
C GLN A 248 -9.85 -10.64 -7.51
N THR A 249 -10.27 -11.58 -6.67
CA THR A 249 -10.66 -11.25 -5.29
C THR A 249 -9.45 -10.79 -4.48
N THR A 250 -9.63 -9.80 -3.61
CA THR A 250 -8.52 -9.16 -2.88
C THR A 250 -7.82 -10.09 -1.90
N ILE A 251 -8.58 -10.87 -1.13
CA ILE A 251 -7.99 -11.86 -0.21
C ILE A 251 -7.47 -13.09 -0.99
N GLY A 252 -8.02 -13.32 -2.19
CA GLY A 252 -7.73 -14.49 -3.02
C GLY A 252 -8.81 -15.58 -2.95
N THR A 253 -8.63 -16.63 -3.75
CA THR A 253 -9.49 -17.83 -3.76
C THR A 253 -8.80 -18.93 -2.98
N VAL A 254 -9.57 -19.79 -2.31
CA VAL A 254 -8.99 -20.91 -1.53
C VAL A 254 -8.04 -21.76 -2.37
N GLU A 255 -8.35 -21.97 -3.64
CA GLU A 255 -7.49 -22.71 -4.58
C GLU A 255 -6.13 -22.04 -4.80
N ASN A 256 -6.11 -20.74 -5.12
CA ASN A 256 -4.87 -20.01 -5.39
C ASN A 256 -4.05 -19.84 -4.12
N LEU A 257 -4.72 -19.58 -3.00
CA LEU A 257 -4.04 -19.50 -1.70
C LEU A 257 -3.40 -20.83 -1.34
N LYS A 258 -4.04 -21.98 -1.66
CA LYS A 258 -3.50 -23.34 -1.51
C LYS A 258 -2.36 -23.69 -2.44
N ASN A 259 -2.06 -22.84 -3.42
CA ASN A 259 -0.99 -23.07 -4.39
C ASN A 259 -0.20 -21.76 -4.59
N PRO A 260 0.50 -21.27 -3.55
CA PRO A 260 1.25 -20.03 -3.68
C PRO A 260 2.49 -20.21 -4.56
N SER A 261 3.00 -19.11 -5.10
CA SER A 261 4.30 -19.04 -5.79
C SER A 261 5.08 -17.85 -5.25
N LEU A 262 6.16 -18.12 -4.51
CA LEU A 262 7.04 -17.07 -3.99
C LEU A 262 7.78 -16.37 -5.14
N LYS A 263 8.02 -17.08 -6.25
CA LYS A 263 8.54 -16.48 -7.48
C LYS A 263 7.55 -15.47 -8.08
N ALA A 264 6.26 -15.80 -8.15
CA ALA A 264 5.24 -14.88 -8.63
C ALA A 264 5.14 -13.63 -7.73
N ILE A 265 5.22 -13.79 -6.41
CA ILE A 265 5.23 -12.67 -5.45
C ILE A 265 6.41 -11.72 -5.73
N ARG A 266 7.63 -12.25 -5.88
CA ARG A 266 8.79 -11.42 -6.19
C ARG A 266 8.70 -10.74 -7.55
N ASN A 267 8.21 -11.45 -8.57
CA ASN A 267 8.01 -10.86 -9.89
C ASN A 267 7.00 -9.70 -9.84
N TYR A 268 5.92 -9.84 -9.08
CA TYR A 268 4.95 -8.77 -8.88
C TYR A 268 5.59 -7.56 -8.18
N TYR A 269 6.35 -7.79 -7.10
CA TYR A 269 7.09 -6.74 -6.41
C TYR A 269 8.00 -5.98 -7.39
N TYR A 270 8.86 -6.67 -8.13
CA TYR A 270 9.77 -6.00 -9.08
C TYR A 270 9.06 -5.32 -10.26
N SER A 271 7.85 -5.74 -10.61
CA SER A 271 7.07 -5.14 -11.69
C SER A 271 6.35 -3.86 -11.25
N TYR A 272 5.83 -3.84 -10.02
CA TYR A 272 4.89 -2.80 -9.59
C TYR A 272 5.40 -1.90 -8.47
N TYR A 273 6.33 -2.36 -7.63
CA TYR A 273 6.93 -1.57 -6.54
C TYR A 273 8.13 -0.80 -7.07
N VAL A 274 7.88 -0.04 -8.13
CA VAL A 274 8.86 0.83 -8.79
C VAL A 274 8.53 2.30 -8.52
N PRO A 275 9.51 3.21 -8.40
CA PRO A 275 9.26 4.56 -7.90
C PRO A 275 8.20 5.34 -8.67
N ASN A 276 8.17 5.25 -10.00
CA ASN A 276 7.18 5.92 -10.86
C ASN A 276 5.75 5.35 -10.76
N ASN A 277 5.56 4.22 -10.06
CA ASN A 277 4.26 3.63 -9.76
C ASN A 277 3.89 3.79 -8.27
N MET A 278 4.63 4.63 -7.53
CA MET A 278 4.48 4.81 -6.10
C MET A 278 4.31 6.28 -5.71
N GLY A 279 3.68 6.49 -4.56
CA GLY A 279 3.52 7.80 -3.93
C GLY A 279 3.80 7.75 -2.44
N ILE A 280 4.49 8.76 -1.91
CA ILE A 280 4.61 9.01 -0.47
C ILE A 280 3.78 10.24 -0.14
N ILE A 281 2.81 10.09 0.75
CA ILE A 281 1.97 11.18 1.26
C ILE A 281 2.32 11.40 2.72
N MET A 282 2.63 12.63 3.10
CA MET A 282 2.92 13.02 4.48
C MET A 282 2.14 14.26 4.85
N SER A 283 1.40 14.20 5.95
CA SER A 283 0.60 15.32 6.46
C SER A 283 0.81 15.47 7.96
N GLY A 284 1.29 16.64 8.40
CA GLY A 284 1.66 16.88 9.79
C GLY A 284 2.54 18.11 9.98
N ASP A 285 3.08 18.26 11.18
CA ASP A 285 3.97 19.36 11.59
C ASP A 285 5.26 19.46 10.76
#